data_AF-A0A1R1C4M5-F1
#
_entry.id   AF-A0A1R1C4M5-F1
#
_cell.length_a   1.000
_cell.length_b   1.000
_cell.length_c   1.000
_cell.angle_alpha   90.00
_cell.angle_beta   90.00
_cell.angle_gamma   90.00
#
_symmetry.space_group_name_H-M   'P 1'
#
loop_
_entity.id
_entity.type
_entity.pdbx_description
1 polymer ?
#
loop_
_entity_poly.entity_id
_entity_poly.type
_entity_poly.pdbx_seq_one_letter_code
_entity_poly.pdbx_strand_id
1 'polypeptide(L)'
;MKGFCWIKPTSRACFISAVAIRSELKKMTVDQAIDYTLSLEIQCKNPHLISQRELKRLKKDAEAMIRRIQETRRAVPAGGR
;
A
#
# COMPACT_ATOMS: atom_id res chain seq x y z
N MET A 1 -4.13 27.18 3.19
CA MET A 1 -3.15 26.10 2.86
C MET A 1 -3.93 24.83 2.55
N LYS A 2 -3.70 24.17 1.41
CA LYS A 2 -4.34 22.88 1.09
C LYS A 2 -3.50 21.77 1.72
N GLY A 3 -4.07 21.03 2.68
CA GLY A 3 -3.40 19.89 3.33
C GLY A 3 -3.32 18.66 2.44
N PHE A 4 -2.77 17.56 2.98
CA PHE A 4 -2.88 16.24 2.38
C PHE A 4 -4.35 15.85 2.17
N CYS A 5 -4.69 15.32 1.01
CA CYS A 5 -6.04 14.77 0.78
C CYS A 5 -6.03 13.54 -0.13
N TRP A 6 -6.84 12.55 0.21
CA TRP A 6 -7.18 11.45 -0.68
C TRP A 6 -8.09 11.95 -1.81
N ILE A 7 -7.84 11.53 -3.05
CA ILE A 7 -8.58 12.02 -4.23
C ILE A 7 -10.01 11.48 -4.28
N LYS A 8 -10.21 10.21 -3.88
CA LYS A 8 -11.52 9.53 -3.82
C LYS A 8 -11.68 8.85 -2.46
N PRO A 9 -12.92 8.53 -2.04
CA PRO A 9 -13.16 7.74 -0.83
C PRO A 9 -12.41 6.38 -0.84
N THR A 10 -12.27 5.77 -2.01
CA THR A 10 -11.57 4.50 -2.20
C THR A 10 -10.05 4.62 -2.33
N SER A 11 -9.52 5.83 -2.50
CA SER A 11 -8.10 6.07 -2.77
C SER A 11 -7.17 5.46 -1.72
N ARG A 12 -7.52 5.54 -0.43
CA ARG A 12 -6.71 4.97 0.66
C ARG A 12 -6.60 3.45 0.54
N ALA A 13 -7.71 2.77 0.25
CA ALA A 13 -7.73 1.32 0.08
C ALA A 13 -6.96 0.90 -1.18
N CYS A 14 -7.11 1.64 -2.29
CA CYS A 14 -6.34 1.42 -3.52
C CYS A 14 -4.84 1.65 -3.29
N PHE A 15 -4.48 2.66 -2.50
CA PHE A 15 -3.09 2.94 -2.12
C PHE A 15 -2.49 1.76 -1.36
N ILE A 16 -3.17 1.28 -0.31
CA ILE A 16 -2.73 0.13 0.50
C ILE A 16 -2.56 -1.12 -0.39
N SER A 17 -3.52 -1.38 -1.28
CA SER A 17 -3.47 -2.51 -2.21
C SER A 17 -2.27 -2.41 -3.16
N ALA A 18 -2.02 -1.22 -3.71
CA ALA A 18 -0.90 -0.98 -4.61
C ALA A 18 0.46 -1.13 -3.90
N VAL A 19 0.58 -0.68 -2.64
CA VAL A 19 1.76 -0.88 -1.80
C VAL A 19 2.00 -2.37 -1.55
N ALA A 20 0.96 -3.10 -1.13
CA ALA A 20 1.06 -4.54 -0.84
C ALA A 20 1.51 -5.33 -2.09
N ILE A 21 0.89 -5.08 -3.24
CA ILE A 21 1.24 -5.71 -4.52
C ILE A 21 2.68 -5.38 -4.93
N ARG A 22 3.10 -4.11 -4.81
CA ARG A 22 4.48 -3.71 -5.15
C ARG A 22 5.50 -4.36 -4.24
N SER A 23 5.22 -4.45 -2.94
CA SER A 23 6.12 -5.11 -2.00
C SER A 23 6.29 -6.59 -2.35
N GLU A 24 5.18 -7.30 -2.63
CA GLU A 24 5.20 -8.72 -2.96
C GLU A 24 5.77 -9.06 -4.34
N LEU A 25 5.54 -8.22 -5.37
CA LEU A 25 5.94 -8.52 -6.75
C LEU A 25 7.27 -7.89 -7.16
N LYS A 26 7.58 -6.68 -6.67
CA LYS A 26 8.77 -5.93 -7.08
C LYS A 26 9.95 -6.06 -6.10
N LYS A 27 9.85 -6.94 -5.09
CA LYS A 27 10.85 -7.13 -4.03
C LYS A 27 11.23 -5.80 -3.34
N MET A 28 10.29 -4.89 -3.22
CA MET A 28 10.48 -3.62 -2.51
C MET A 28 10.10 -3.79 -1.04
N THR A 29 10.78 -3.10 -0.14
CA THR A 29 10.30 -2.99 1.24
C THR A 29 8.97 -2.21 1.26
N VAL A 30 8.16 -2.39 2.31
CA VAL A 30 6.89 -1.66 2.45
C VAL A 30 7.12 -0.15 2.43
N ASP A 31 8.19 0.34 3.08
CA ASP A 31 8.54 1.75 3.10
C ASP A 31 8.88 2.26 1.68
N GLN A 32 9.72 1.54 0.93
CA GLN A 32 10.03 1.89 -0.47
C GLN A 32 8.79 1.88 -1.35
N ALA A 33 7.88 0.92 -1.14
CA ALA A 33 6.64 0.83 -1.88
C ALA A 33 5.68 1.99 -1.53
N ILE A 34 5.65 2.46 -0.28
CA ILE A 34 4.90 3.65 0.14
C ILE A 34 5.47 4.89 -0.55
N ASP A 35 6.78 5.11 -0.48
CA ASP A 35 7.44 6.28 -1.08
C ASP A 35 7.22 6.33 -2.59
N TYR A 36 7.40 5.19 -3.26
CA TYR A 36 7.12 5.07 -4.69
C TYR A 36 5.64 5.29 -5.01
N THR A 37 4.72 4.82 -4.18
CA THR A 37 3.28 5.01 -4.45
C THR A 37 2.85 6.46 -4.24
N LEU A 38 3.43 7.15 -3.25
CA LEU A 38 3.20 8.56 -3.00
C LEU A 38 3.74 9.43 -4.13
N SER A 39 4.92 9.11 -4.69
CA SER A 39 5.53 9.88 -5.78
C SER A 39 4.74 9.83 -7.09
N LEU A 40 3.86 8.85 -7.27
CA LEU A 40 2.97 8.78 -8.44
C LEU A 40 1.80 9.76 -8.36
N GLU A 41 1.45 10.27 -7.18
CA GLU A 41 0.34 11.21 -6.97
C GLU A 41 -1.03 10.76 -7.53
N ILE A 42 -1.23 9.46 -7.73
CA ILE A 42 -2.45 8.90 -8.34
C ILE A 42 -3.62 8.88 -7.35
N GLN A 43 -3.36 8.57 -6.08
CA GLN A 43 -4.40 8.35 -5.07
C GLN A 43 -4.60 9.54 -4.13
N CYS A 44 -3.62 10.45 -4.02
CA CYS A 44 -3.64 11.57 -3.09
C CYS A 44 -3.06 12.84 -3.71
N LYS A 45 -3.39 13.99 -3.13
CA LYS A 45 -2.76 15.29 -3.43
C LYS A 45 -1.93 15.74 -2.24
N ASN A 46 -0.85 16.45 -2.54
CA ASN A 46 0.12 16.94 -1.56
C ASN A 46 0.68 15.80 -0.68
N PRO A 47 1.27 14.74 -1.28
CA PRO A 47 1.80 13.60 -0.52
C PRO A 47 2.85 14.01 0.52
N HIS A 48 3.62 15.06 0.26
CA HIS A 48 4.62 15.62 1.18
C HIS A 48 4.04 16.18 2.48
N LEU A 49 2.73 16.43 2.54
CA LEU A 49 2.03 16.89 3.76
C LEU A 49 1.38 15.73 4.54
N ILE A 50 1.61 14.48 4.15
CA ILE A 50 1.06 13.33 4.86
C ILE A 50 1.61 13.29 6.29
N SER A 51 0.72 13.09 7.26
CA SER A 51 1.15 13.00 8.66
C SER A 51 1.92 11.70 8.92
N GLN A 52 2.91 11.76 9.81
CA GLN A 52 3.63 10.57 10.30
C GLN A 52 2.69 9.51 10.89
N ARG A 53 1.59 9.93 11.51
CA ARG A 53 0.57 9.02 12.04
C ARG A 53 -0.13 8.26 10.92
N GLU A 54 -0.46 8.92 9.81
CA GLU A 54 -1.09 8.28 8.67
C GLU A 54 -0.12 7.33 7.96
N LEU A 55 1.15 7.72 7.78
CA LEU A 55 2.19 6.83 7.25
C LEU A 55 2.31 5.54 8.08
N LYS A 56 2.37 5.66 9.41
CA LYS A 56 2.40 4.48 10.31
C LYS A 56 1.17 3.59 10.15
N ARG A 57 -0.02 4.18 9.96
CA ARG A 57 -1.26 3.42 9.72
C ARG A 57 -1.23 2.72 8.35
N LEU A 58 -0.82 3.42 7.30
CA LEU A 58 -0.70 2.86 5.96
C LEU A 58 0.27 1.69 5.92
N LYS A 59 1.42 1.82 6.59
CA LYS A 59 2.39 0.74 6.73
C LYS A 59 1.78 -0.48 7.41
N LYS A 60 1.14 -0.30 8.57
CA LYS A 60 0.47 -1.39 9.30
C LYS A 60 -0.60 -2.08 8.45
N ASP A 61 -1.43 -1.31 7.76
CA ASP A 61 -2.51 -1.85 6.92
C ASP A 61 -1.95 -2.61 5.70
N ALA A 62 -0.88 -2.09 5.08
CA ALA A 62 -0.19 -2.74 3.97
C ALA A 62 0.48 -4.05 4.42
N GLU A 63 1.16 -4.07 5.56
CA GLU A 63 1.74 -5.29 6.15
C GLU A 63 0.67 -6.34 6.45
N ALA A 64 -0.49 -5.93 7.00
CA ALA A 64 -1.61 -6.83 7.24
C ALA A 64 -2.16 -7.42 5.92
N MET A 65 -2.24 -6.61 4.87
CA MET A 65 -2.67 -7.07 3.54
C MET A 65 -1.66 -8.02 2.90
N ILE A 66 -0.36 -7.75 3.04
CA ILE A 66 0.71 -8.64 2.59
C ILE A 66 0.61 -10.00 3.29
N ARG A 67 0.44 -10.03 4.61
CA ARG A 67 0.24 -11.29 5.35
C ARG A 67 -0.94 -12.09 4.82
N ARG A 68 -2.08 -11.44 4.54
CA ARG A 68 -3.24 -12.10 3.91
C ARG A 68 -2.94 -12.65 2.52
N ILE A 69 -2.19 -11.90 1.70
CA ILE A 69 -1.76 -12.37 0.37
C ILE A 69 -0.87 -13.61 0.50
N GLN A 70 0.08 -13.60 1.43
CA GLN A 70 0.98 -14.73 1.69
C GLN A 70 0.24 -15.95 2.24
N GLU A 71 -0.71 -15.75 3.17
CA GLU A 71 -1.59 -16.81 3.68
C GLU A 71 -2.42 -17.44 2.56
N THR A 72 -3.03 -16.60 1.70
CA THR A 72 -3.81 -17.07 0.55
C THR A 72 -2.93 -17.86 -0.43
N ARG A 73 -1.71 -17.40 -0.70
CA ARG A 73 -0.74 -18.12 -1.54
C ARG A 73 -0.32 -19.46 -0.94
N ARG A 74 -0.20 -19.56 0.39
CA ARG A 74 0.12 -20.82 1.10
C ARG A 74 -1.06 -21.78 1.18
N ALA A 75 -2.28 -21.26 1.22
CA ALA A 75 -3.50 -22.05 1.31
C ALA A 75 -3.93 -22.66 -0.03
N VAL A 76 -3.42 -22.15 -1.16
CA VAL A 76 -3.58 -22.80 -2.46
C VAL A 76 -2.57 -23.95 -2.53
N PRO A 77 -3.00 -25.23 -2.56
CA PRO A 77 -2.07 -26.32 -2.77
C PRO A 77 -1.41 -26.14 -4.15
N ALA A 78 -0.10 -26.35 -4.23
CA ALA A 78 0.66 -26.35 -5.47
C ALA A 78 0.28 -27.50 -6.45
N GLY A 79 -0.93 -28.06 -6.33
CA GLY A 79 -1.42 -29.21 -7.09
C GLY A 79 -2.45 -28.78 -8.13
N GLY A 80 -1.95 -28.17 -9.20
CA GLY A 80 -2.69 -27.90 -10.42
C GLY A 80 -2.02 -28.56 -11.62
N ARG A 81 -1.62 -29.83 -11.49
CA ARG A 81 -1.37 -30.80 -12.57
C ARG A 81 -1.11 -32.17 -11.99
#